data_AF-A0A559K312-F1
#
_entry.id   AF-A0A559K312-F1
#
_cell.length_a   1.000
_cell.length_b   1.000
_cell.length_c   1.000
_cell.angle_alpha   90.00
_cell.angle_beta   90.00
_cell.angle_gamma   90.00
#
_symmetry.space_group_name_H-M   'P 1'
#
loop_
_entity.id
_entity.type
_entity.pdbx_description
1 polymer ?
#
loop_
_entity_poly.entity_id
_entity_poly.type
_entity_poly.pdbx_seq_one_letter_code
_entity_poly.pdbx_strand_id
1 'polypeptide(L)' 'MSSFTAKQRDLLVTEESVGICWTGQAGFSFKDSSGLTYHVDPFLSNVCSRYVGSLAQYLLQLKRGS' A
#
# COMPACT_ATOMS: atom_id res chain seq x y z
N MET A 1 11.04 -19.07 -5.54
CA MET A 1 10.88 -17.62 -5.84
C MET A 1 10.34 -16.94 -4.58
N SER A 2 10.95 -15.86 -4.09
CA SER A 2 10.38 -15.10 -2.97
C SER A 2 9.12 -14.37 -3.43
N SER A 3 8.06 -14.43 -2.62
CA SER A 3 6.79 -13.75 -2.90
C SER A 3 6.99 -12.23 -2.93
N PHE A 4 6.12 -11.51 -3.64
CA PHE A 4 6.14 -10.04 -3.69
C PHE A 4 6.15 -9.43 -2.28
N THR A 5 5.28 -9.93 -1.40
CA THR A 5 5.18 -9.49 -0.01
C THR A 5 6.47 -9.72 0.77
N ALA A 6 7.18 -10.82 0.54
CA ALA A 6 8.47 -11.06 1.19
C ALA A 6 9.51 -10.01 0.74
N LYS A 7 9.60 -9.73 -0.57
CA LYS A 7 10.51 -8.70 -1.11
C LYS A 7 10.21 -7.31 -0.55
N GLN A 8 8.93 -6.96 -0.43
CA GLN A 8 8.51 -5.67 0.10
C GLN A 8 8.79 -5.54 1.61
N ARG A 9 8.54 -6.62 2.37
CA ARG A 9 8.86 -6.67 3.81
C ARG A 9 10.36 -6.51 4.05
N ASP A 10 11.17 -7.21 3.27
CA ASP A 10 12.63 -7.26 3.44
C ASP A 10 13.35 -6.04 2.83
N LEU A 11 12.63 -5.15 2.15
CA LEU A 11 13.19 -3.90 1.60
C LEU A 11 13.63 -2.97 2.74
N LEU A 12 14.92 -2.67 2.80
CA LEU A 12 15.49 -1.68 3.73
C LEU A 12 15.43 -0.30 3.10
N VAL A 13 14.92 0.67 3.84
CA VAL A 13 14.74 2.06 3.40
C VAL A 13 15.46 2.96 4.40
N THR A 14 16.36 3.81 3.91
CA THR A 14 17.06 4.80 4.73
C THR A 14 16.22 6.07 4.87
N GLU A 15 16.50 6.91 5.88
CA GLU A 15 15.73 8.14 6.17
C GLU A 15 15.66 9.13 4.99
N GLU A 16 16.62 9.08 4.07
CA GLU A 16 16.69 9.96 2.89
C GLU A 16 16.08 9.34 1.63
N SER A 17 15.44 8.16 1.75
CA SER A 17 14.93 7.41 0.60
C SER A 17 13.49 6.94 0.82
N VAL A 18 12.83 6.58 -0.27
CA VAL A 18 11.54 5.90 -0.26
C VAL A 18 11.66 4.60 -1.04
N GLY A 19 11.25 3.50 -0.42
CA GLY A 19 11.15 2.22 -1.09
C GLY A 19 9.92 2.20 -1.99
N ILE A 20 10.06 1.80 -3.25
CA ILE A 20 8.94 1.70 -4.19
C ILE A 20 8.89 0.28 -4.74
N CYS A 21 7.69 -0.32 -4.73
CA CYS A 21 7.43 -1.56 -5.45
C CYS A 21 6.21 -1.38 -6.34
N TRP A 22 6.35 -1.78 -7.61
CA TRP A 22 5.23 -1.80 -8.55
C TRP A 22 4.40 -3.06 -8.32
N THR A 23 3.11 -2.88 -8.05
CA THR A 23 2.16 -3.97 -7.73
C THR A 23 1.41 -4.49 -8.97
N GLY A 24 1.66 -3.89 -10.14
CA GLY A 24 0.96 -4.17 -11.40
C GLY A 24 0.01 -3.04 -11.81
N GLN A 25 -0.28 -2.95 -13.12
CA GLN A 25 -1.02 -1.83 -13.74
C GLN A 25 -0.54 -0.45 -13.27
N ALA A 26 -1.39 0.36 -12.64
CA ALA A 26 -1.09 1.67 -12.08
C ALA A 26 -0.78 1.64 -10.57
N GLY A 27 -0.76 0.45 -9.96
CA GLY A 27 -0.62 0.31 -8.52
C GLY A 27 0.82 0.30 -8.03
N PHE A 28 1.07 1.09 -6.99
CA PHE A 28 2.37 1.19 -6.33
C PHE A 28 2.22 0.97 -4.82
N SER A 29 3.27 0.41 -4.23
CA SER A 29 3.46 0.43 -2.79
C SER A 29 4.71 1.20 -2.43
N PHE A 30 4.59 2.09 -1.46
CA PHE A 30 5.66 2.92 -0.94
C PHE A 30 6.01 2.47 0.48
N LYS A 31 7.29 2.39 0.81
CA LYS A 31 7.78 2.08 2.16
C LYS A 31 8.69 3.20 2.64
N ASP A 32 8.47 3.68 3.86
CA ASP A 32 9.35 4.66 4.48
C ASP A 32 10.44 4.01 5.35
N SER A 33 11.33 4.83 5.90
CA SER A 33 12.41 4.38 6.80
C SER A 33 11.92 3.84 8.14
N SER A 34 10.71 4.19 8.58
CA SER A 34 10.07 3.61 9.76
C SER A 34 9.54 2.19 9.51
N GLY A 35 9.49 1.79 8.24
CA GLY A 35 8.97 0.52 7.78
C GLY A 35 7.46 0.54 7.50
N LEU A 36 6.81 1.70 7.63
CA LEU A 36 5.40 1.85 7.28
C LEU A 36 5.23 1.75 5.77
N THR A 37 4.14 1.12 5.35
CA THR A 37 3.85 0.83 3.95
C THR A 37 2.52 1.46 3.53
N TYR A 38 2.55 2.21 2.43
CA TYR A 38 1.41 2.87 1.81
C TYR A 38 1.12 2.23 0.46
N HIS A 39 -0.16 2.04 0.14
CA HIS A 39 -0.58 1.50 -1.16
C HIS A 39 -1.39 2.56 -1.91
N VAL A 40 -0.98 2.85 -3.14
CA VAL A 40 -1.63 3.79 -4.04
C VAL A 40 -2.11 3.03 -5.27
N ASP A 41 -3.40 3.18 -5.57
CA ASP A 41 -4.09 2.51 -6.68
C ASP A 41 -3.74 1.03 -6.85
N PRO A 42 -3.68 0.21 -5.77
CA PRO A 42 -3.37 -1.19 -5.94
C PRO A 42 -4.40 -1.80 -6.90
N PHE A 43 -3.93 -2.42 -7.98
CA PHE A 43 -4.83 -3.11 -8.89
C PHE A 43 -5.30 -4.40 -8.24
N LEU A 44 -6.45 -4.33 -7.60
CA LEU A 44 -6.97 -5.39 -6.73
C LEU A 44 -8.04 -6.23 -7.42
N SER A 45 -7.83 -6.56 -8.70
CA SER A 45 -8.84 -7.13 -9.60
C SER A 45 -9.39 -8.51 -9.25
N ASN A 46 -9.14 -9.03 -8.05
CA ASN A 46 -9.94 -10.13 -7.50
C ASN A 46 -9.91 -10.28 -5.95
N VAL A 47 -9.09 -9.52 -5.22
CA VAL A 47 -8.85 -9.78 -3.79
C VAL A 47 -9.54 -8.75 -2.86
N CYS A 48 -9.88 -7.56 -3.36
CA CYS A 48 -10.37 -6.48 -2.50
C CYS A 48 -11.87 -6.33 -2.34
N SER A 49 -12.66 -7.24 -2.89
CA SER A 49 -14.05 -7.38 -2.47
C SER A 49 -14.18 -7.75 -0.98
N ARG A 50 -13.12 -8.26 -0.32
CA ARG A 50 -13.17 -8.67 1.10
C ARG A 50 -12.62 -7.68 2.13
N TYR A 51 -11.71 -6.76 1.76
CA TYR A 51 -11.00 -5.92 2.74
C TYR A 51 -11.13 -4.40 2.53
N VAL A 52 -11.66 -3.93 1.38
CA VAL A 52 -11.76 -2.49 1.09
C VAL A 52 -13.02 -1.83 1.68
N GLY A 53 -13.94 -2.62 2.24
CA GLY A 53 -15.17 -2.11 2.86
C GLY A 53 -14.89 -1.14 4.02
N SER A 54 -13.90 -1.41 4.88
CA SER A 54 -13.66 -0.59 6.09
C SER A 54 -12.83 0.66 5.84
N LEU A 55 -11.79 0.58 4.99
CA LEU A 55 -10.89 1.72 4.74
C LEU A 55 -11.58 2.82 3.92
N ALA A 56 -12.38 2.44 2.91
CA ALA A 56 -13.15 3.41 2.13
C ALA A 56 -14.20 4.13 2.98
N GLN A 57 -14.81 3.42 3.95
CA GLN A 57 -15.81 3.98 4.84
C GLN A 57 -15.20 4.96 5.86
N TYR A 58 -14.00 4.66 6.37
CA TYR A 58 -13.25 5.57 7.25
C TYR A 58 -12.81 6.86 6.55
N LEU A 59 -12.30 6.76 5.31
CA LEU A 59 -11.91 7.93 4.52
C LEU A 59 -13.11 8.81 4.11
N LEU A 60 -14.28 8.21 3.86
CA LEU A 60 -15.52 8.94 3.60
C LEU A 60 -16.07 9.65 4.84
N GLN A 61 -15.88 9.08 6.04
CA GLN A 61 -16.26 9.73 7.29
C GLN A 61 -15.41 10.97 7.58
N LEU A 62 -14.09 10.90 7.35
CA LEU A 62 -13.19 12.04 7.52
C LEU A 62 -13.54 13.22 6.60
N LYS A 63 -14.01 12.94 5.37
CA LYS A 63 -14.44 13.98 4.43
C LYS A 63 -15.76 14.67 4.78
N ARG A 64 -16.59 14.09 5.64
CA ARG A 64 -17.89 14.66 6.05
C ARG A 64 -17.82 15.47 7.34
N GLY A 65 -16.67 15.47 8.03
CA GLY A 65 -16.45 16.21 9.28
C GLY A 65 -15.56 17.44 9.14
N SER A 66 -15.31 17.93 7.93
CA SER A 66 -14.55 19.17 7.65
C SER A 66 -15.42 20.20 6.94
#